data_AF-A0A183G6B1-F1
#
_entry.id   AF-A0A183G6B1-F1
#
_cell.length_a   1.000
_cell.length_b   1.000
_cell.length_c   1.000
_cell.angle_alpha   90.00
_cell.angle_beta   90.00
_cell.angle_gamma   90.00
#
_symmetry.space_group_name_H-M   'P 1'
#
loop_
_entity.id
_entity.type
_entity.pdbx_description
1 polymer ?
#
loop_
_entity_poly.entity_id
_entity_poly.type
_entity_poly.pdbx_seq_one_letter_code
_entity_poly.pdbx_strand_id
1 'polypeptide(L)'
;MPYNYHYDMATSKAKVIFKLLFRWRGSVWRAVYVEYLIWLSAYAILSCIYRYALTTHQQGQFENFAAYCDKRLTYIPMDFMLGFFVTVVVNRWVTQFANLGMIDKYVQLTLSLSTFTLHVPMEVTLITISTIR
;
A
#
# COMPACT_ATOMS: atom_id res chain seq x y z
N MET A 1 7.09 27.39 17.75
CA MET A 1 5.92 26.50 17.96
C MET A 1 5.74 25.62 16.73
N PRO A 2 5.55 24.30 16.86
CA PRO A 2 5.08 23.50 15.74
C PRO A 2 3.61 23.90 15.47
N TYR A 3 3.29 24.14 14.21
CA TYR A 3 1.92 24.39 13.76
C TYR A 3 1.03 23.20 14.18
N ASN A 4 -0.17 23.48 14.69
CA ASN A 4 -1.12 22.44 15.07
C ASN A 4 -2.10 22.19 13.91
N TYR A 5 -1.83 21.16 13.11
CA TYR A 5 -2.59 20.80 11.90
C TYR A 5 -4.01 20.28 12.14
N HIS A 6 -4.44 20.12 13.39
CA HIS A 6 -5.76 19.56 13.71
C HIS A 6 -6.92 20.34 13.09
N TYR A 7 -6.79 21.65 12.90
CA TYR A 7 -7.86 22.52 12.41
C TYR A 7 -8.03 22.46 10.88
N ASP A 8 -6.95 22.30 10.12
CA ASP A 8 -7.03 22.14 8.66
C ASP A 8 -7.56 20.75 8.26
N MET A 9 -7.36 19.74 9.12
CA MET A 9 -7.97 18.41 8.94
C MET A 9 -9.47 18.38 9.26
N ALA A 10 -9.99 19.36 10.03
CA ALA A 10 -11.41 19.45 10.37
C ALA A 10 -12.26 20.05 9.25
N THR A 11 -11.66 20.76 8.27
CA THR A 11 -12.38 21.19 7.07
C THR A 11 -12.38 20.06 6.04
N SER A 12 -13.19 19.04 6.30
CA SER A 12 -13.42 17.89 5.41
C SER A 12 -14.12 18.34 4.13
N LYS A 13 -13.39 18.99 3.24
CA LYS A 13 -13.85 19.24 1.88
C LYS A 13 -13.63 17.94 1.13
N ALA A 14 -14.69 17.19 0.86
CA ALA A 14 -14.65 16.00 -0.02
C ALA A 14 -13.85 16.26 -1.32
N LYS A 15 -13.85 17.52 -1.78
CA LYS A 15 -13.02 18.05 -2.88
C LYS A 15 -11.52 17.76 -2.75
N VAL A 16 -10.96 17.72 -1.53
CA VAL A 16 -9.55 17.37 -1.29
C VAL A 16 -9.31 15.88 -1.53
N ILE A 17 -10.20 15.00 -1.06
CA ILE A 17 -10.13 13.55 -1.32
C ILE A 17 -10.28 13.28 -2.82
N PHE A 18 -11.26 13.90 -3.48
CA PHE A 18 -11.42 13.79 -4.95
C PHE A 18 -10.18 14.30 -5.71
N LYS A 19 -9.58 15.41 -5.28
CA LYS A 19 -8.36 15.96 -5.88
C LYS A 19 -7.15 15.04 -5.68
N LEU A 20 -7.07 14.36 -4.54
CA LEU A 20 -6.03 13.35 -4.26
C LEU A 20 -6.24 12.07 -5.08
N LEU A 21 -7.48 11.61 -5.24
CA LEU A 21 -7.82 10.43 -6.04
C LEU A 21 -7.37 10.59 -7.51
N PHE A 22 -7.56 11.78 -8.08
CA PHE A 22 -7.21 12.12 -9.47
C PHE A 22 -5.75 12.57 -9.68
N ARG A 23 -4.92 12.61 -8.63
CA ARG A 23 -3.50 13.01 -8.75
C ARG A 23 -2.69 11.90 -9.45
N TRP A 24 -2.40 12.04 -10.73
CA TRP A 24 -1.74 11.01 -11.56
C TRP A 24 -0.44 10.40 -10.99
N ARG A 25 0.43 11.20 -10.34
CA ARG A 25 1.72 10.71 -9.83
C ARG A 25 1.53 9.91 -8.54
N GLY A 26 1.66 8.59 -8.62
CA GLY A 26 1.52 7.67 -7.48
C GLY A 26 0.07 7.29 -7.13
N SER A 27 -0.90 7.63 -7.99
CA SER A 27 -2.29 7.22 -7.78
C SER A 27 -2.52 5.75 -8.16
N VAL A 28 -3.54 5.15 -7.52
CA VAL A 28 -4.06 3.80 -7.77
C VAL A 28 -4.31 3.56 -9.25
N TRP A 29 -4.76 4.58 -9.99
CA TRP A 29 -4.99 4.48 -11.44
C TRP A 29 -3.74 4.04 -12.20
N ARG A 30 -2.54 4.50 -11.83
CA ARG A 30 -1.30 4.08 -12.49
C ARG A 30 -0.97 2.61 -12.24
N ALA A 31 -1.42 2.04 -11.11
CA ALA A 31 -1.24 0.63 -10.82
C ALA A 31 -2.24 -0.24 -11.59
N VAL A 32 -3.51 0.17 -11.63
CA VAL A 32 -4.62 -0.68 -12.11
C VAL A 32 -4.91 -0.53 -13.61
N TYR A 33 -4.49 0.57 -14.26
CA TYR A 33 -4.94 0.85 -15.64
C TYR A 33 -4.55 -0.24 -16.65
N VAL A 34 -3.40 -0.91 -16.49
CA VAL A 34 -2.96 -1.97 -17.42
C VAL A 34 -3.87 -3.18 -17.31
N GLU A 35 -4.13 -3.65 -16.09
CA GLU A 35 -5.03 -4.78 -15.82
C GLU A 35 -6.46 -4.47 -16.30
N TYR A 36 -6.90 -3.23 -16.08
CA TYR A 36 -8.20 -2.75 -16.54
C TYR A 36 -8.32 -2.76 -18.07
N LEU A 37 -7.28 -2.28 -18.79
CA LEU A 37 -7.28 -2.30 -20.25
C LEU A 37 -7.27 -3.73 -20.82
N ILE A 38 -6.54 -4.64 -20.18
CA ILE A 38 -6.54 -6.07 -20.57
C ILE A 38 -7.95 -6.64 -20.41
N TRP A 39 -8.60 -6.39 -19.27
CA TRP A 39 -9.97 -6.85 -19.03
C TRP A 39 -10.97 -6.28 -20.05
N LEU A 40 -10.90 -4.97 -20.33
CA LEU A 40 -11.73 -4.33 -21.35
C LEU A 40 -11.52 -4.94 -22.74
N SER A 41 -10.27 -5.19 -23.12
CA SER A 41 -9.95 -5.80 -24.42
C SER A 41 -10.55 -7.20 -24.55
N ALA A 42 -10.42 -8.03 -23.51
CA ALA A 42 -10.99 -9.37 -23.49
C ALA A 42 -12.53 -9.33 -23.56
N TYR A 43 -13.16 -8.44 -22.80
CA TYR A 43 -14.62 -8.26 -22.82
C TYR A 43 -15.11 -7.77 -24.18
N ALA A 44 -14.39 -6.84 -24.81
CA ALA A 44 -14.71 -6.34 -26.15
C ALA A 44 -14.60 -7.45 -27.20
N ILE A 45 -13.54 -8.27 -27.16
CA ILE A 45 -13.37 -9.42 -28.06
C ILE A 45 -14.53 -10.41 -27.89
N LEU A 46 -14.88 -10.76 -26.65
CA LEU A 46 -15.98 -11.69 -26.37
C LEU A 46 -17.32 -11.14 -26.87
N SER A 47 -17.55 -9.84 -26.68
CA SER A 47 -18.72 -9.13 -27.17
C SER A 47 -18.80 -9.11 -28.70
N CYS A 48 -17.65 -8.94 -29.39
CA CYS A 48 -17.56 -9.00 -30.84
C CYS A 48 -17.86 -10.42 -31.37
N ILE A 49 -17.33 -11.45 -30.72
CA ILE A 49 -17.59 -12.85 -31.09
C ILE A 49 -19.09 -13.16 -30.95
N TYR A 50 -19.72 -12.80 -29.84
CA TYR A 50 -21.15 -13.01 -29.61
C TYR A 50 -22.02 -12.33 -30.68
N ARG A 51 -21.69 -11.09 -31.07
CA ARG A 51 -22.47 -10.32 -32.04
C ARG A 51 -22.25 -10.71 -33.50
N TYR A 52 -21.01 -10.97 -33.90
CA TYR A 52 -20.65 -11.09 -35.32
C TYR A 52 -20.36 -12.52 -35.77
N ALA A 53 -19.95 -13.42 -34.87
CA ALA A 53 -19.53 -14.78 -35.23
C ALA A 53 -20.54 -15.85 -34.83
N LEU A 54 -21.41 -15.58 -33.85
CA LEU A 54 -22.23 -16.61 -33.21
C LEU A 54 -23.66 -16.66 -33.78
N THR A 55 -24.14 -17.86 -34.09
CA THR A 55 -25.53 -18.10 -34.55
C THR A 55 -26.51 -18.11 -33.38
N THR A 56 -27.81 -17.91 -33.64
CA THR A 56 -28.87 -17.80 -32.60
C THR A 56 -28.90 -18.98 -31.63
N HIS A 57 -28.65 -20.21 -32.10
CA HIS A 57 -28.60 -21.38 -31.24
C HIS A 57 -27.39 -21.37 -30.29
N GLN A 58 -26.22 -21.00 -30.82
CA GLN A 58 -24.98 -20.90 -30.05
C GLN A 58 -25.00 -19.73 -29.05
N GLN A 59 -25.69 -18.64 -29.38
CA GLN A 59 -25.94 -17.53 -28.43
C GLN A 59 -26.70 -18.00 -27.19
N GLY A 60 -27.75 -18.80 -27.36
CA GLY A 60 -28.49 -19.37 -26.23
C GLY A 60 -27.63 -20.29 -25.34
N GLN A 61 -26.70 -21.05 -25.93
CA GLN A 61 -25.75 -21.85 -25.16
C GLN A 61 -24.74 -20.97 -24.38
N PHE A 62 -24.25 -19.91 -25.01
CA PHE A 62 -23.34 -18.95 -24.38
C PHE A 62 -24.01 -18.22 -23.20
N GLU A 63 -25.28 -17.83 -23.33
CA GLU A 63 -26.04 -17.18 -22.26
C GLU A 63 -26.24 -18.10 -21.05
N ASN A 64 -26.56 -19.38 -21.30
CA ASN A 64 -26.65 -20.37 -20.23
C ASN A 64 -25.31 -20.58 -19.52
N PHE A 65 -24.20 -20.59 -20.27
CA PHE A 65 -22.86 -20.66 -19.69
C PHE A 65 -22.51 -19.42 -18.86
N ALA A 66 -22.80 -18.22 -19.37
CA ALA A 66 -22.57 -16.97 -18.64
C ALA A 66 -23.38 -16.92 -17.33
N ALA A 67 -24.65 -17.33 -17.38
CA ALA A 67 -25.51 -17.42 -16.20
C ALA A 67 -25.02 -18.47 -15.18
N TYR A 68 -24.41 -19.57 -15.66
CA TYR A 68 -23.78 -20.54 -14.77
C TYR A 68 -22.55 -19.97 -14.05
N CYS A 69 -21.69 -19.24 -14.77
CA CYS A 69 -20.53 -18.57 -14.19
C CYS A 69 -20.93 -17.53 -13.14
N ASP A 70 -21.92 -16.68 -13.43
CA ASP A 70 -22.41 -15.64 -12.52
C ASP A 70 -22.88 -16.23 -11.18
N LYS A 71 -23.64 -17.34 -11.22
CA LYS A 71 -24.07 -18.06 -10.02
C LYS A 71 -22.91 -18.62 -9.18
N ARG A 72 -21.75 -18.85 -9.78
CA ARG A 72 -20.56 -19.39 -9.09
C ARG A 72 -19.61 -18.32 -8.58
N LEU A 73 -19.55 -17.17 -9.24
CA LEU A 73 -18.77 -16.01 -8.77
C LEU A 73 -19.24 -15.52 -7.39
N THR A 74 -20.55 -15.50 -7.13
CA THR A 74 -21.13 -15.10 -5.84
C THR A 74 -20.70 -15.99 -4.67
N TYR A 75 -20.27 -17.24 -4.93
CA TYR A 75 -19.88 -18.18 -3.87
C TYR A 75 -18.51 -17.85 -3.25
N ILE A 76 -17.64 -17.13 -3.95
CA ILE A 76 -16.28 -16.83 -3.48
C ILE A 76 -16.28 -15.42 -2.88
N PRO A 77 -16.13 -15.26 -1.56
CA PRO A 77 -16.12 -13.94 -0.91
C PRO A 77 -14.76 -13.25 -1.14
N MET A 78 -14.52 -12.78 -2.36
CA MET A 78 -13.27 -12.12 -2.75
C MET A 78 -13.01 -10.85 -1.96
N ASP A 79 -14.06 -10.08 -1.66
CA ASP A 79 -13.94 -8.84 -0.88
C ASP A 79 -13.40 -9.09 0.53
N PHE A 80 -13.84 -10.19 1.15
CA PHE A 80 -13.34 -10.60 2.46
C PHE A 80 -11.86 -10.98 2.40
N MET A 81 -11.47 -11.77 1.40
CA MET A 81 -10.08 -12.18 1.21
C MET A 81 -9.16 -10.98 0.95
N LEU A 82 -9.59 -10.05 0.11
CA LEU A 82 -8.85 -8.83 -0.19
C LEU A 82 -8.72 -7.95 1.06
N GLY A 83 -9.79 -7.79 1.85
CA GLY A 83 -9.76 -7.05 3.11
C GLY A 83 -8.76 -7.63 4.12
N PHE A 84 -8.75 -8.95 4.28
CA PHE A 84 -7.75 -9.63 5.13
C PHE A 84 -6.33 -9.44 4.58
N PHE A 85 -6.13 -9.63 3.28
CA PHE A 85 -4.83 -9.49 2.63
C PHE A 85 -4.26 -8.08 2.80
N VAL A 86 -5.05 -7.04 2.51
CA VAL A 86 -4.63 -5.64 2.66
C VAL A 86 -4.29 -5.33 4.12
N THR A 87 -5.07 -5.81 5.09
CA THR A 87 -4.80 -5.62 6.51
C THR A 87 -3.43 -6.19 6.91
N VAL A 88 -3.10 -7.41 6.46
CA VAL A 88 -1.80 -8.03 6.72
C VAL A 88 -0.66 -7.24 6.07
N VAL A 89 -0.84 -6.80 4.82
CA VAL A 89 0.17 -6.02 4.08
C VAL A 89 0.43 -4.67 4.77
N VAL A 90 -0.62 -3.96 5.19
CA VAL A 90 -0.50 -2.67 5.90
C VAL A 90 0.19 -2.86 7.23
N ASN A 91 -0.17 -3.87 8.02
CA ASN A 91 0.49 -4.14 9.30
C ASN A 91 1.99 -4.38 9.13
N ARG A 92 2.38 -5.19 8.14
CA ARG A 92 3.80 -5.43 7.82
C ARG A 92 4.52 -4.15 7.36
N TRP A 93 3.86 -3.33 6.56
CA TRP A 93 4.41 -2.05 6.11
C TRP A 93 4.67 -1.13 7.30
N VAL A 94 3.70 -0.95 8.18
CA VAL A 94 3.85 -0.11 9.39
C VAL A 94 5.00 -0.60 10.27
N THR A 95 5.11 -1.91 10.51
CA THR A 95 6.24 -2.47 11.28
C THR A 95 7.59 -2.18 10.62
N GLN A 96 7.70 -2.32 9.30
CA GLN A 96 8.93 -2.00 8.57
C GLN A 96 9.30 -0.51 8.70
N PHE A 97 8.32 0.40 8.57
CA PHE A 97 8.55 1.82 8.75
C PHE A 97 8.94 2.20 10.18
N ALA A 98 8.32 1.56 11.18
CA ALA A 98 8.69 1.75 12.58
C ALA A 98 10.13 1.32 12.87
N ASN A 99 10.57 0.19 12.29
CA ASN A 99 11.94 -0.30 12.43
C ASN A 99 12.97 0.65 11.79
N LEU A 100 12.65 1.28 10.66
CA LEU A 100 13.52 2.32 10.08
C LEU A 100 13.69 3.52 11.01
N GLY A 101 12.60 4.00 11.63
CA GLY A 101 12.67 5.11 12.60
C GLY A 101 13.44 4.78 13.88
N MET A 102 13.52 3.48 14.25
CA MET A 102 14.35 3.04 15.37
C MET A 102 15.85 3.10 15.04
N ILE A 103 16.24 2.79 13.81
CA ILE A 103 17.64 2.83 13.37
C ILE A 103 18.22 4.25 13.52
N ASP A 104 17.47 5.29 13.10
CA ASP A 104 17.89 6.69 13.29
C ASP A 104 18.17 7.02 14.76
N LYS A 105 17.33 6.54 15.68
CA LYS A 105 17.52 6.76 17.12
C LYS A 105 18.78 6.08 17.66
N TYR A 106 19.05 4.82 17.25
CA TYR A 106 20.25 4.10 17.66
C TYR A 106 21.52 4.70 17.06
N VAL A 107 21.47 5.15 15.80
CA VAL A 107 22.58 5.85 15.14
C VAL A 107 22.87 7.17 15.85
N GLN A 108 21.86 7.98 16.14
CA GLN A 108 22.02 9.24 16.87
C GLN A 108 22.60 9.01 18.29
N LEU A 109 22.14 7.98 19.00
CA LEU A 109 22.69 7.61 20.30
C LEU A 109 24.19 7.26 20.20
N THR A 110 24.55 6.42 19.24
CA THR A 110 25.95 5.98 19.02
C THR A 110 26.86 7.15 18.63
N LEU A 111 26.37 8.08 17.80
CA LEU A 111 27.09 9.30 17.44
C LEU A 111 27.27 10.25 18.63
N SER A 112 26.26 10.38 19.49
CA SER A 112 26.37 11.19 20.71
C SER A 112 27.35 10.60 21.72
N LEU A 113 27.36 9.27 21.88
CA LEU A 113 28.32 8.55 22.74
C LEU A 113 29.75 8.67 22.23
N SER A 114 29.99 8.49 20.93
CA SER A 114 31.33 8.63 20.34
C SER A 114 31.88 10.07 20.42
N THR A 115 31.03 11.08 20.25
CA THR A 115 31.41 12.50 20.44
C THR A 115 31.71 12.81 21.91
N PHE A 116 30.94 12.24 22.83
CA PHE A 116 31.19 12.37 24.26
C PHE A 116 32.53 11.73 24.66
N THR A 117 32.85 10.54 24.14
CA THR A 117 34.16 9.89 24.38
C THR A 117 35.35 10.65 23.79
N LEU A 118 35.16 11.41 22.71
CA LEU A 118 36.20 12.25 22.10
C LEU A 118 36.41 13.59 22.85
N HIS A 119 35.37 14.08 23.54
CA HIS A 119 35.43 15.30 24.35
C HIS A 119 35.89 15.05 25.79
N VAL A 120 35.75 13.82 26.30
CA VAL A 120 36.34 13.41 27.58
C VAL A 120 37.85 13.27 27.39
N PRO A 121 38.69 14.02 28.14
CA PRO A 121 40.13 13.91 28.03
C PRO A 121 40.57 12.48 28.39
N MET A 122 41.47 11.90 27.58
CA MET A 122 42.03 10.55 27.71
C MET A 122 42.51 10.19 29.13
N GLU A 123 42.81 11.19 29.97
CA GLU A 123 43.20 11.01 31.37
C GLU A 123 42.05 10.49 32.25
N VAL A 124 40.82 10.97 32.05
CA VAL A 124 39.65 10.57 32.88
C VAL A 124 39.19 9.16 32.53
N THR A 125 39.35 8.77 31.27
CA THR A 125 39.03 7.42 30.77
C THR A 125 39.99 6.38 31.34
N LEU A 126 41.29 6.70 31.42
CA LEU A 126 42.29 5.81 32.03
C LEU A 126 42.14 5.70 33.55
N ILE A 127 41.78 6.79 34.25
CA ILE A 127 41.52 6.78 35.69
C ILE A 127 40.34 5.86 36.03
N THR A 128 39.24 5.95 35.27
CA THR A 128 38.04 5.13 35.51
C THR A 128 38.30 3.63 35.27
N ILE A 129 39.10 3.28 34.26
CA ILE A 129 39.49 1.89 33.97
C ILE A 129 40.47 1.34 35.02
N SER A 130 41.33 2.19 35.61
CA SER A 130 42.25 1.80 36.69
C SER A 130 41.61 1.61 38.07
N THR A 131 40.43 2.20 38.31
CA THR A 131 39.67 2.05 39.58
C THR A 131 38.71 0.84 39.55
N ILE A 132 38.44 0.26 38.38
CA ILE A 132 37.58 -0.92 38.21
C ILE A 132 38.40 -2.24 38.19
N ARG A 133 39.73 -2.16 38.23
CA ARG A 133 40.64 -3.29 38.43
C ARG A 133 41.25 -3.22 39.82
#